data_AF-A0A9X0C3F1-F1
#
_entry.id   AF-A0A9X0C3F1-F1
#
_cell.length_a   1.000
_cell.length_b   1.000
_cell.length_c   1.000
_cell.angle_alpha   90.00
_cell.angle_beta   90.00
_cell.angle_gamma   90.00
#
_symmetry.space_group_name_H-M   'P 1'
#
loop_
_entity.id
_entity.type
_entity.pdbx_description
1 polymer ?
#
loop_
_entity_poly.entity_id
_entity_poly.type
_entity_poly.pdbx_seq_one_letter_code
_entity_poly.pdbx_strand_id
1 'polypeptide(L)'
;MAFNKKYAGLPDLDPSPDIYETPDLTDEASTIPATTIRTDSDHDDAGYNSDIDREGVNADQARLHFMGAAVDARGANFSDSISTKRQAYRTREKSRRRRRLREDGTEEVGDLSDSEDESLERRLARLRREVEDLKLQMENRAGSGREDGSTSMCKGQAAHSHADGADAAGQTTASLGDGVAELSRALDNLHASSRVNAAGSHYSAANSLTRKLATEIPSADSQTRKPEPASTAETTISAVTPVSSQTAAAAAAAAAAATGAPSPQPSAGLLSHAVAFEERLALLESSIGISTSSNPFVGDAFSEPALQPVLPTLDQMTSRLSALTGLLMGSNYPAAGGSHSNAGVAASTTPNLEALSSRIRKMTADADALAFSRKRAADAAKAAQTARIASGSSDADALPLTSADRSNSIDDDQIAKIQALYTTLPTIQSLHPLLPSVLDRLRSLRACHAGAAHAAESLNELEKRHAEMATEIVQWREGLTAVEERMKQGEQALRSNVDTVEPWVRDLEARMARLEGSTGVL
;
A
#
# COMPACT_ATOMS: atom_id res chain seq x y z
N MET A 1 -16.30 48.11 -11.26
CA MET A 1 -15.83 47.31 -10.11
C MET A 1 -16.86 47.44 -9.00
N ALA A 2 -17.50 46.34 -8.61
CA ALA A 2 -18.50 46.37 -7.55
C ALA A 2 -17.75 46.42 -6.20
N PHE A 3 -17.94 47.48 -5.42
CA PHE A 3 -17.37 47.56 -4.08
C PHE A 3 -17.86 46.37 -3.24
N ASN A 4 -16.92 45.61 -2.68
CA ASN A 4 -17.23 44.50 -1.80
C ASN A 4 -18.01 45.02 -0.58
N LYS A 5 -19.20 44.46 -0.33
CA LYS A 5 -20.14 44.89 0.74
C LYS A 5 -19.50 44.92 2.13
N LYS A 6 -18.43 44.15 2.36
CA LYS A 6 -17.66 44.12 3.61
C LYS A 6 -16.95 45.45 3.91
N TYR A 7 -16.55 46.20 2.89
CA TYR A 7 -15.71 47.40 3.02
C TYR A 7 -16.44 48.72 2.76
N ALA A 8 -17.69 48.67 2.30
CA ALA A 8 -18.49 49.85 1.96
C ALA A 8 -18.83 50.78 3.14
N GLY A 9 -18.67 50.30 4.38
CA GLY A 9 -18.90 51.08 5.61
C GLY A 9 -17.65 51.74 6.19
N LEU A 10 -16.47 51.52 5.61
CA LEU A 10 -15.23 52.14 6.07
C LEU A 10 -15.02 53.46 5.31
N PRO A 11 -14.86 54.60 6.00
CA PRO A 11 -14.36 55.82 5.36
C PRO A 11 -12.89 55.60 4.96
N ASP A 12 -12.49 56.14 3.80
CA ASP A 12 -11.12 56.03 3.23
C ASP A 12 -10.77 54.69 2.55
N LEU A 13 -11.67 54.17 1.70
CA LEU A 13 -11.36 53.04 0.81
C LEU A 13 -10.81 53.54 -0.53
N ASP A 14 -9.61 53.11 -0.89
CA ASP A 14 -8.96 53.47 -2.15
C ASP A 14 -9.64 52.77 -3.35
N PRO A 15 -10.14 53.51 -4.36
CA PRO A 15 -10.68 52.94 -5.60
C PRO A 15 -9.60 52.64 -6.66
N SER A 16 -8.31 52.74 -6.32
CA SER A 16 -7.21 52.38 -7.22
C SER A 16 -7.25 50.90 -7.61
N PRO A 17 -6.63 50.52 -8.75
CA PRO A 17 -6.46 49.12 -9.12
C PRO A 17 -5.85 48.28 -7.98
N ASP A 18 -6.51 47.16 -7.65
CA ASP A 18 -6.06 46.23 -6.60
C ASP A 18 -4.62 45.71 -6.84
N ILE A 19 -4.20 45.65 -8.12
CA ILE A 19 -2.95 45.05 -8.55
C ILE A 19 -2.29 45.98 -9.58
N TYR A 20 -1.07 46.45 -9.25
CA TYR A 20 -0.19 47.17 -10.17
C TYR A 20 0.94 46.24 -10.62
N GLU A 21 0.69 45.48 -11.68
CA GLU A 21 1.67 44.59 -12.28
C GLU A 21 2.38 45.27 -13.46
N THR A 22 3.63 44.88 -13.69
CA THR A 22 4.31 45.14 -14.95
C THR A 22 3.60 44.36 -16.05
N PRO A 23 3.41 44.93 -17.26
CA PRO A 23 2.80 44.19 -18.37
C PRO A 23 3.58 42.89 -18.60
N ASP A 24 2.87 41.77 -18.70
CA ASP A 24 3.47 40.46 -18.97
C ASP A 24 4.34 40.57 -20.23
N LEU A 25 5.63 40.32 -20.04
CA LEU A 25 6.58 40.21 -21.15
C LEU A 25 6.14 39.00 -21.96
N THR A 26 5.55 39.23 -23.12
CA THR A 26 5.24 38.14 -24.05
C THR A 26 6.55 37.43 -24.39
N ASP A 27 6.66 36.14 -24.04
CA ASP A 27 7.82 35.29 -24.37
C ASP A 27 8.14 35.28 -25.88
N GLU A 28 7.18 35.70 -26.72
CA GLU A 28 7.26 35.84 -28.17
C GLU A 28 8.17 36.98 -28.67
N ALA A 29 8.57 37.95 -27.83
CA ALA A 29 9.36 39.12 -28.23
C ALA A 29 10.72 39.23 -27.52
N SER A 30 11.30 38.11 -27.10
CA SER A 30 12.65 38.09 -26.56
C SER A 30 13.72 38.28 -27.65
N THR A 31 14.46 39.39 -27.59
CA THR A 31 15.67 39.64 -28.41
C THR A 31 16.94 39.19 -27.68
N ILE A 32 16.84 38.27 -26.72
CA ILE A 32 17.98 37.67 -26.04
C ILE A 32 18.12 36.25 -26.61
N PRO A 33 19.29 35.85 -27.16
CA PRO A 33 19.48 34.46 -27.56
C PRO A 33 19.28 33.60 -26.31
N ALA A 34 18.29 32.72 -26.33
CA ALA A 34 18.02 31.74 -25.29
C ALA A 34 19.20 30.77 -25.19
N THR A 35 20.27 31.17 -24.50
CA THR A 35 21.29 30.25 -24.05
C THR A 35 20.70 29.45 -22.89
N THR A 36 20.36 28.20 -23.20
CA THR A 36 20.26 27.07 -22.27
C THR A 36 19.23 27.23 -21.14
N ILE A 37 17.97 26.98 -21.46
CA ILE A 37 17.06 26.37 -20.49
C ILE A 37 17.63 24.98 -20.20
N ARG A 38 18.22 24.81 -19.01
CA ARG A 38 18.48 23.49 -18.45
C ARG A 38 17.14 22.88 -18.10
N THR A 39 16.59 22.10 -19.03
CA THR A 39 15.63 21.06 -18.70
C THR A 39 16.41 19.97 -17.97
N ASP A 40 16.37 19.96 -16.65
CA ASP A 40 16.86 18.84 -15.82
C ASP A 40 15.89 17.65 -15.94
N SER A 41 15.72 17.08 -17.13
CA SER A 41 15.02 15.81 -17.34
C SER A 41 15.23 15.18 -18.72
N ASP A 42 16.38 15.40 -19.35
CA ASP A 42 16.89 14.47 -20.36
C ASP A 42 18.38 14.23 -20.09
N HIS A 43 18.71 13.05 -19.58
CA HIS A 43 20.07 12.66 -19.16
C HIS A 43 20.99 12.34 -20.36
N ASP A 44 20.61 12.74 -21.57
CA ASP A 44 21.31 12.36 -22.78
C ASP A 44 22.45 13.33 -23.18
N ASP A 45 22.75 14.35 -22.38
CA ASP A 45 23.90 15.25 -22.61
C ASP A 45 25.12 14.94 -21.72
N ALA A 46 25.19 13.74 -21.15
CA ALA A 46 26.47 13.15 -20.79
C ALA A 46 27.10 12.61 -22.07
N GLY A 47 27.69 13.53 -22.86
CA GLY A 47 28.22 13.34 -24.21
C GLY A 47 28.78 11.95 -24.50
N TYR A 48 28.60 11.51 -25.75
CA TYR A 48 29.06 10.25 -26.34
C TYR A 48 30.53 9.93 -25.97
N ASN A 49 30.74 9.39 -24.76
CA ASN A 49 32.00 8.82 -24.36
C ASN A 49 32.06 7.47 -25.06
N SER A 50 32.88 7.36 -26.11
CA SER A 50 33.11 6.12 -26.86
C SER A 50 33.61 4.97 -25.99
N ASP A 51 34.06 5.27 -24.78
CA ASP A 51 34.57 4.31 -23.80
C ASP A 51 33.47 3.76 -22.87
N ILE A 52 32.23 4.27 -22.96
CA ILE A 52 31.11 3.87 -22.11
C ILE A 52 29.96 3.35 -22.97
N ASP A 53 29.77 2.03 -23.00
CA ASP A 53 28.61 1.40 -23.61
C ASP A 53 27.37 1.61 -22.71
N ARG A 54 26.45 2.46 -23.17
CA ARG A 54 25.16 2.73 -22.50
C ARG A 54 24.04 1.93 -23.14
N GLU A 55 24.12 0.61 -23.05
CA GLU A 55 23.00 -0.25 -23.45
C GLU A 55 21.85 -0.12 -22.45
N GLY A 56 20.67 0.29 -22.94
CA GLY A 56 19.45 0.37 -22.14
C GLY A 56 19.01 -1.02 -21.68
N VAL A 57 18.83 -1.19 -20.37
CA VAL A 57 18.41 -2.48 -19.81
C VAL A 57 16.91 -2.69 -20.05
N ASN A 58 16.57 -3.64 -20.93
CA ASN A 58 15.19 -4.10 -21.07
C ASN A 58 14.83 -5.02 -19.90
N ALA A 59 14.04 -4.51 -18.96
CA ALA A 59 13.65 -5.22 -17.75
C ALA A 59 12.86 -6.52 -18.03
N ASP A 60 12.03 -6.55 -19.07
CA ASP A 60 11.24 -7.72 -19.42
C ASP A 60 12.12 -8.84 -20.00
N GLN A 61 13.06 -8.49 -20.88
CA GLN A 61 14.03 -9.44 -21.42
C GLN A 61 14.97 -9.96 -20.32
N ALA A 62 15.45 -9.08 -19.44
CA ALA A 62 16.24 -9.46 -18.28
C ALA A 62 15.46 -10.41 -17.36
N ARG A 63 14.17 -10.12 -17.10
CA ARG A 63 13.31 -10.98 -16.28
C ARG A 63 13.18 -12.38 -16.88
N LEU A 64 12.97 -12.50 -18.18
CA LEU A 64 12.94 -13.80 -18.86
C LEU A 64 14.26 -14.56 -18.72
N HIS A 65 15.40 -13.85 -18.79
CA HIS A 65 16.72 -14.45 -18.63
C HIS A 65 16.96 -15.01 -17.22
N PHE A 66 16.46 -14.35 -16.17
CA PHE A 66 16.67 -14.78 -14.78
C PHE A 66 15.55 -15.65 -14.19
N MET A 67 14.38 -15.74 -14.84
CA MET A 67 13.23 -16.51 -14.34
C MET A 67 13.55 -18.00 -14.09
N GLY A 68 14.43 -18.60 -14.89
CA GLY A 68 14.85 -20.00 -14.72
C GLY A 68 15.95 -20.23 -13.67
N ALA A 69 16.67 -19.18 -13.26
CA ALA A 69 17.85 -19.27 -12.42
C ALA A 69 17.50 -19.12 -10.92
N ALA A 70 16.81 -20.11 -10.35
CA ALA A 70 16.46 -20.10 -8.93
C ALA A 70 17.70 -20.32 -8.03
N VAL A 71 17.87 -19.43 -7.04
CA VAL A 71 18.99 -19.40 -6.10
C VAL A 71 18.55 -19.98 -4.75
N ASP A 72 19.32 -20.91 -4.19
CA ASP A 72 19.15 -21.40 -2.82
C ASP A 72 20.07 -20.64 -1.86
N ALA A 73 19.47 -20.07 -0.82
CA ALA A 73 20.12 -19.22 0.18
C ALA A 73 20.26 -19.91 1.55
N ARG A 74 19.72 -21.11 1.75
CA ARG A 74 19.63 -21.76 3.08
C ARG A 74 20.97 -22.04 3.75
N GLY A 75 22.04 -22.18 2.95
CA GLY A 75 23.39 -22.42 3.45
C GLY A 75 24.29 -21.18 3.41
N ALA A 76 23.81 -20.01 3.00
CA ALA A 76 24.65 -18.84 2.83
C ALA A 76 25.05 -18.23 4.18
N ASN A 77 26.33 -18.32 4.53
CA ASN A 77 26.88 -17.79 5.78
C ASN A 77 27.83 -16.64 5.46
N PHE A 78 27.40 -15.41 5.73
CA PHE A 78 28.20 -14.17 5.63
C PHE A 78 28.78 -13.72 6.96
N SER A 79 28.58 -14.50 8.02
CA SER A 79 29.17 -14.22 9.32
C SER A 79 30.69 -14.24 9.21
N ASP A 80 31.37 -13.32 9.91
CA ASP A 80 32.83 -13.15 9.88
C ASP A 80 33.60 -14.26 10.62
N SER A 81 32.96 -15.40 10.86
CA SER A 81 33.55 -16.54 11.54
C SER A 81 34.51 -17.29 10.60
N ILE A 82 35.81 -17.09 10.82
CA ILE A 82 36.92 -17.80 10.17
C ILE A 82 36.86 -19.34 10.38
N SER A 83 36.12 -19.84 11.36
CA SER A 83 36.05 -21.28 11.68
C SER A 83 35.33 -22.12 10.63
N THR A 84 34.53 -21.52 9.73
CA THR A 84 33.82 -22.25 8.67
C THR A 84 34.04 -21.61 7.31
N LYS A 85 34.19 -22.43 6.26
CA LYS A 85 34.34 -21.93 4.88
C LYS A 85 33.10 -21.12 4.51
N ARG A 86 33.27 -19.81 4.23
CA ARG A 86 32.21 -18.89 3.80
C ARG A 86 31.37 -19.55 2.71
N GLN A 87 30.10 -19.77 2.99
CA GLN A 87 29.18 -20.37 2.03
C GLN A 87 28.46 -19.27 1.27
N ALA A 88 28.55 -19.30 -0.06
CA ALA A 88 27.86 -18.37 -0.94
C ALA A 88 26.55 -18.97 -1.47
N TYR A 89 25.71 -18.11 -2.05
CA TYR A 89 24.50 -18.51 -2.76
C TYR A 89 24.78 -19.61 -3.81
N ARG A 90 23.95 -20.65 -3.83
CA ARG A 90 24.06 -21.76 -4.80
C ARG A 90 22.88 -21.75 -5.76
N THR A 91 23.16 -21.70 -7.06
CA THR A 91 22.13 -21.88 -8.08
C THR A 91 21.74 -23.36 -8.19
N ARG A 92 20.44 -23.64 -8.28
CA ARG A 92 19.92 -25.03 -8.30
C ARG A 92 20.44 -25.86 -9.48
N GLU A 93 20.85 -25.21 -10.57
CA GLU A 93 21.36 -25.87 -11.77
C GLU A 93 22.75 -26.51 -11.56
N LYS A 94 23.61 -25.92 -10.72
CA LYS A 94 24.99 -26.41 -10.47
C LYS A 94 25.01 -27.71 -9.65
N SER A 95 23.99 -27.93 -8.80
CA SER A 95 23.81 -29.17 -8.06
C SER A 95 23.40 -30.34 -8.96
N ARG A 96 22.67 -30.08 -10.05
CA ARG A 96 22.24 -31.12 -10.99
C ARG A 96 23.37 -31.56 -11.92
N ARG A 97 24.27 -30.66 -12.31
CA ARG A 97 25.44 -31.01 -13.16
C ARG A 97 26.49 -31.90 -12.48
N ARG A 98 26.50 -32.00 -11.14
CA ARG A 98 27.37 -32.94 -10.39
C ARG A 98 26.83 -34.38 -10.37
N ARG A 99 25.55 -34.59 -10.66
CA ARG A 99 25.01 -35.91 -11.01
C ARG A 99 25.01 -36.02 -12.53
N ARG A 100 26.15 -36.37 -13.12
CA ARG A 100 26.15 -36.83 -14.52
C ARG A 100 25.57 -38.23 -14.54
N LEU A 101 24.31 -38.32 -14.94
CA LEU A 101 23.62 -39.57 -15.26
C LEU A 101 24.30 -40.15 -16.51
N ARG A 102 24.87 -41.36 -16.42
CA ARG A 102 25.11 -42.17 -17.62
C ARG A 102 23.77 -42.71 -18.12
N GLU A 103 23.68 -42.96 -19.41
CA GLU A 103 22.47 -43.40 -20.12
C GLU A 103 21.89 -44.76 -19.63
N ASP A 104 22.65 -45.53 -18.84
CA ASP A 104 22.26 -46.84 -18.30
C ASP A 104 21.88 -46.86 -16.80
N GLY A 105 21.56 -45.72 -16.18
CA GLY A 105 20.82 -45.67 -14.91
C GLY A 105 21.50 -46.26 -13.66
N THR A 106 22.80 -46.52 -13.68
CA THR A 106 23.58 -46.98 -12.51
C THR A 106 24.48 -45.87 -11.97
N GLU A 107 24.38 -45.59 -10.67
CA GLU A 107 25.19 -44.58 -9.98
C GLU A 107 26.60 -45.15 -9.71
N GLU A 108 27.60 -44.67 -10.45
CA GLU A 108 29.01 -44.94 -10.17
C GLU A 108 29.43 -44.13 -8.93
N VAL A 109 29.27 -44.73 -7.75
CA VAL A 109 29.84 -44.22 -6.50
C VAL A 109 31.36 -44.36 -6.63
N GLY A 110 32.01 -43.28 -7.06
CA GLY A 110 33.47 -43.18 -7.07
C GLY A 110 34.01 -43.37 -5.66
N ASP A 111 34.98 -44.30 -5.56
CA ASP A 111 35.90 -44.59 -4.48
C ASP A 111 35.66 -43.81 -3.17
N LEU A 112 34.88 -44.41 -2.25
CA LEU A 112 34.67 -43.94 -0.88
C LEU A 112 35.94 -44.21 -0.05
N SER A 113 37.02 -43.52 -0.39
CA SER A 113 38.28 -43.58 0.33
C SER A 113 38.38 -42.39 1.30
N ASP A 114 38.17 -42.72 2.58
CA ASP A 114 38.62 -41.98 3.78
C ASP A 114 38.24 -40.50 3.92
N SER A 115 36.94 -40.16 3.91
CA SER A 115 36.49 -38.86 4.40
C SER A 115 35.12 -38.90 5.11
N GLU A 116 35.19 -38.91 6.45
CA GLU A 116 34.45 -38.02 7.37
C GLU A 116 32.90 -37.97 7.46
N ASP A 117 32.15 -39.06 7.30
CA ASP A 117 30.72 -39.05 7.71
C ASP A 117 30.33 -40.25 8.60
N GLU A 118 30.96 -40.36 9.78
CA GLU A 118 30.31 -41.10 10.87
C GLU A 118 29.11 -40.27 11.36
N SER A 119 27.90 -40.80 11.22
CA SER A 119 26.69 -40.14 11.72
C SER A 119 26.87 -39.80 13.20
N LEU A 120 26.42 -38.60 13.61
CA LEU A 120 26.60 -38.09 14.97
C LEU A 120 26.12 -39.08 16.03
N GLU A 121 25.04 -39.81 15.74
CA GLU A 121 24.52 -40.87 16.60
C GLU A 121 25.50 -42.06 16.76
N ARG A 122 26.14 -42.50 15.68
CA ARG A 122 27.15 -43.56 15.72
C ARG A 122 28.41 -43.12 16.45
N ARG A 123 28.81 -41.86 16.27
CA ARG A 123 29.95 -41.25 16.97
C ARG A 123 29.68 -41.13 18.48
N LEU A 124 28.48 -40.71 18.87
CA LEU A 124 28.07 -40.61 20.28
C LEU A 124 27.96 -41.99 20.94
N ALA A 125 27.44 -43.00 20.23
CA ALA A 125 27.37 -44.36 20.74
C ALA A 125 28.76 -44.97 20.96
N ARG A 126 29.73 -44.70 20.06
CA ARG A 126 31.12 -45.13 20.24
C ARG A 126 31.76 -44.44 21.44
N LEU A 127 31.65 -43.10 21.53
CA LEU A 127 32.21 -42.34 22.63
C LEU A 127 31.63 -42.75 23.99
N ARG A 128 30.33 -43.09 24.05
CA ARG A 128 29.71 -43.66 25.27
C ARG A 128 30.41 -44.94 25.69
N ARG A 129 30.64 -45.87 24.75
CA ARG A 129 31.33 -47.13 25.03
C ARG A 129 32.77 -46.90 25.48
N GLU A 130 33.50 -46.01 24.82
CA GLU A 130 34.87 -45.67 25.19
C GLU A 130 34.94 -45.02 26.59
N VAL A 131 34.00 -44.14 26.93
CA VAL A 131 33.91 -43.51 28.26
C VAL A 131 33.50 -44.53 29.34
N GLU A 132 32.63 -45.48 29.01
CA GLU A 132 32.25 -46.58 29.91
C GLU A 132 33.42 -47.55 30.14
N ASP A 133 34.17 -47.88 29.08
CA ASP A 133 35.40 -48.66 29.17
C ASP A 133 36.46 -47.94 30.04
N LEU A 134 36.60 -46.61 29.89
CA LEU A 134 37.49 -45.80 30.74
C LEU A 134 37.03 -45.74 32.20
N LYS A 135 35.72 -45.65 32.45
CA LYS A 135 35.14 -45.68 33.79
C LYS A 135 35.43 -47.02 34.49
N LEU A 136 35.28 -48.14 33.78
CA LEU A 136 35.62 -49.47 34.28
C LEU A 136 37.12 -49.63 34.54
N GLN A 137 37.98 -49.06 33.69
CA GLN A 137 39.43 -49.04 33.93
C GLN A 137 39.79 -48.25 35.19
N MET A 138 39.13 -47.12 35.44
CA MET A 138 39.32 -46.32 36.67
C MET A 138 38.83 -47.06 37.92
N GLU A 139 37.71 -47.79 37.82
CA GLU A 139 37.16 -48.59 38.91
C GLU A 139 38.08 -49.79 39.25
N ASN A 140 38.60 -50.48 38.24
CA ASN A 140 39.61 -51.54 38.44
C ASN A 140 40.92 -51.00 39.02
N ARG A 141 41.34 -49.79 38.63
CA ARG A 141 42.52 -49.10 39.19
C ARG A 141 42.31 -48.71 40.66
N ALA A 142 41.10 -48.30 41.03
CA ALA A 142 40.73 -47.98 42.41
C ALA A 142 40.60 -49.23 43.29
N GLY A 143 40.12 -50.35 42.74
CA GLY A 143 40.03 -51.64 43.44
C GLY A 143 41.39 -52.33 43.66
N SER A 144 42.29 -52.26 42.68
CA SER A 144 43.66 -52.83 42.79
C SER A 144 44.60 -52.05 43.71
N GLY A 145 44.30 -50.77 44.00
CA GLY A 145 45.10 -49.95 44.92
C GLY A 145 44.99 -50.32 46.41
N ARG A 146 44.18 -51.32 46.78
CA ARG A 146 43.92 -51.71 48.18
C ARG A 146 44.53 -53.05 48.61
N GLU A 147 45.15 -53.80 47.69
CA GLU A 147 45.68 -55.15 47.98
C GLU A 147 47.14 -55.43 47.57
N ASP A 148 47.94 -54.46 47.13
CA ASP A 148 49.37 -54.69 46.83
C ASP A 148 50.31 -54.11 47.89
N GLY A 149 50.46 -54.88 48.98
CA GLY A 149 51.51 -54.72 49.98
C GLY A 149 52.17 -56.07 50.29
N SER A 150 52.92 -56.66 49.37
CA SER A 150 53.92 -57.70 49.69
C SER A 150 54.92 -58.01 48.56
N THR A 151 56.16 -57.55 48.75
CA THR A 151 57.46 -58.22 48.51
C THR A 151 57.75 -58.99 47.19
N SER A 152 58.64 -58.44 46.35
CA SER A 152 59.82 -59.15 45.79
C SER A 152 60.81 -58.18 45.12
N MET A 153 62.10 -58.33 45.43
CA MET A 153 63.23 -57.45 45.09
C MET A 153 64.11 -58.03 43.97
N CYS A 154 65.01 -57.17 43.43
CA CYS A 154 66.27 -57.42 42.65
C CYS A 154 66.15 -57.19 41.11
N LYS A 155 66.90 -56.33 40.39
CA LYS A 155 68.07 -55.44 40.67
C LYS A 155 68.47 -54.59 39.44
N GLY A 156 68.95 -53.36 39.72
CA GLY A 156 69.78 -52.48 38.84
C GLY A 156 69.01 -51.41 38.05
N GLN A 157 69.31 -50.11 38.04
CA GLN A 157 70.46 -49.33 38.54
C GLN A 157 70.12 -47.80 38.47
N ALA A 158 70.39 -47.07 39.56
CA ALA A 158 70.69 -45.61 39.71
C ALA A 158 69.73 -44.52 39.14
N ALA A 159 69.57 -43.31 39.70
CA ALA A 159 69.80 -42.68 41.01
C ALA A 159 69.27 -41.22 40.92
N HIS A 160 68.68 -40.70 42.02
CA HIS A 160 68.40 -39.27 42.38
C HIS A 160 67.59 -38.39 41.39
N SER A 161 66.58 -37.58 41.75
CA SER A 161 66.00 -37.01 42.99
C SER A 161 64.62 -36.46 42.57
N HIS A 162 63.50 -36.62 43.28
CA HIS A 162 63.11 -35.88 44.47
C HIS A 162 61.82 -36.52 45.00
N ALA A 163 61.79 -36.82 46.30
CA ALA A 163 60.57 -37.16 47.01
C ALA A 163 60.03 -35.89 47.66
N ASP A 164 58.78 -35.54 47.38
CA ASP A 164 57.84 -35.02 48.39
C ASP A 164 56.39 -35.10 47.86
N GLY A 165 55.46 -35.60 48.68
CA GLY A 165 54.01 -35.51 48.43
C GLY A 165 53.27 -36.78 47.96
N ALA A 166 53.32 -37.87 48.73
CA ALA A 166 52.59 -39.12 48.43
C ALA A 166 51.07 -39.10 48.75
N ASP A 167 50.51 -37.99 49.23
CA ASP A 167 49.07 -37.88 49.56
C ASP A 167 48.21 -37.18 48.48
N ALA A 168 48.82 -36.66 47.39
CA ALA A 168 48.09 -35.95 46.33
C ALA A 168 47.59 -36.86 45.18
N ALA A 169 48.18 -38.04 44.98
CA ALA A 169 47.86 -38.91 43.86
C ALA A 169 46.44 -39.51 43.96
N GLY A 170 45.98 -39.85 45.17
CA GLY A 170 44.63 -40.40 45.39
C GLY A 170 43.50 -39.40 45.13
N GLN A 171 43.74 -38.10 45.34
CA GLN A 171 42.77 -37.05 45.02
C GLN A 171 42.67 -36.80 43.51
N THR A 172 43.79 -36.82 42.78
CA THR A 172 43.77 -36.61 41.32
C THR A 172 43.06 -37.72 40.57
N THR A 173 43.23 -39.00 40.97
CA THR A 173 42.52 -40.12 40.34
C THR A 173 41.04 -40.12 40.69
N ALA A 174 40.68 -39.69 41.91
CA ALA A 174 39.28 -39.54 42.31
C ALA A 174 38.60 -38.37 41.59
N SER A 175 39.27 -37.22 41.44
CA SER A 175 38.74 -36.06 40.71
C SER A 175 38.63 -36.33 39.21
N LEU A 176 39.56 -37.10 38.63
CA LEU A 176 39.48 -37.58 37.25
C LEU A 176 38.32 -38.58 37.08
N GLY A 177 38.10 -39.46 38.06
CA GLY A 177 36.95 -40.37 38.07
C GLY A 177 35.61 -39.64 38.16
N ASP A 178 35.53 -38.59 38.97
CA ASP A 178 34.36 -37.72 39.06
C ASP A 178 34.13 -36.97 37.74
N GLY A 179 35.18 -36.43 37.12
CA GLY A 179 35.11 -35.82 35.79
C GLY A 179 34.64 -36.79 34.68
N VAL A 180 35.07 -38.06 34.73
CA VAL A 180 34.58 -39.11 33.80
C VAL A 180 33.11 -39.45 34.07
N ALA A 181 32.68 -39.45 35.34
CA ALA A 181 31.27 -39.63 35.70
C ALA A 181 30.40 -38.45 35.25
N GLU A 182 30.87 -37.21 35.39
CA GLU A 182 30.22 -36.01 34.86
C GLU A 182 30.15 -36.04 33.33
N LEU A 183 31.23 -36.45 32.66
CA LEU A 183 31.26 -36.62 31.21
C LEU A 183 30.26 -37.66 30.73
N SER A 184 30.11 -38.79 31.44
CA SER A 184 29.10 -39.80 31.15
C SER A 184 27.67 -39.26 31.29
N ARG A 185 27.40 -38.47 32.34
CA ARG A 185 26.10 -37.81 32.53
C ARG A 185 25.81 -36.76 31.46
N ALA A 186 26.82 -35.99 31.04
CA ALA A 186 26.68 -34.99 29.98
C ALA A 186 26.40 -35.65 28.61
N LEU A 187 27.09 -36.74 28.29
CA LEU A 187 26.86 -37.51 27.07
C LEU A 187 25.49 -38.21 27.07
N ASP A 188 25.03 -38.72 28.22
CA ASP A 188 23.69 -39.29 28.38
C ASP A 188 22.60 -38.21 28.21
N ASN A 189 22.80 -37.02 28.77
CA ASN A 189 21.89 -35.88 28.58
C ASN A 189 21.84 -35.41 27.11
N LEU A 190 22.98 -35.37 26.43
CA LEU A 190 23.06 -34.99 25.02
C LEU A 190 22.41 -36.06 24.12
N HIS A 191 22.60 -37.35 24.43
CA HIS A 191 21.97 -38.44 23.70
C HIS A 191 20.45 -38.49 23.95
N ALA A 192 20.00 -38.24 25.18
CA ALA A 192 18.58 -38.06 25.51
C ALA A 192 17.98 -36.85 24.78
N SER A 193 18.68 -35.70 24.77
CA SER A 193 18.27 -34.50 24.06
C SER A 193 18.23 -34.71 22.54
N SER A 194 19.20 -35.41 21.97
CA SER A 194 19.26 -35.76 20.55
C SER A 194 18.10 -36.69 20.15
N ARG A 195 17.76 -37.66 21.00
CA ARG A 195 16.63 -38.59 20.75
C ARG A 195 15.27 -37.91 20.95
N VAL A 196 15.16 -36.97 21.90
CA VAL A 196 13.96 -36.13 22.12
C VAL A 196 13.73 -35.15 20.95
N ASN A 197 14.80 -34.67 20.30
CA ASN A 197 14.67 -33.89 19.06
C ASN A 197 14.27 -34.74 17.85
N ALA A 198 14.64 -36.03 17.80
CA ALA A 198 14.26 -36.94 16.72
C ALA A 198 12.82 -37.48 16.87
N ALA A 199 12.38 -37.74 18.10
CA ALA A 199 11.01 -38.14 18.44
C ALA A 199 10.23 -36.90 18.91
N GLY A 200 9.81 -36.06 17.96
CA GLY A 200 9.22 -34.73 18.14
C GLY A 200 8.23 -34.59 19.31
N SER A 201 8.77 -34.37 20.50
CA SER A 201 8.02 -34.09 21.72
C SER A 201 8.50 -32.75 22.27
N HIS A 202 8.06 -31.69 21.60
CA HIS A 202 7.95 -30.41 22.26
C HIS A 202 6.81 -30.54 23.28
N TYR A 203 7.10 -30.40 24.57
CA TYR A 203 6.14 -29.79 25.51
C TYR A 203 5.87 -28.38 24.96
N SER A 204 4.96 -28.33 23.99
CA SER A 204 4.96 -27.28 22.98
C SER A 204 4.20 -26.08 23.49
N ALA A 205 4.85 -24.92 23.43
CA ALA A 205 4.21 -23.62 23.54
C ALA A 205 2.93 -23.53 22.67
N ALA A 206 2.83 -24.31 21.59
CA ALA A 206 1.62 -24.46 20.79
C ALA A 206 0.40 -24.91 21.63
N ASN A 207 0.52 -25.89 22.52
CA ASN A 207 -0.57 -26.34 23.38
C ASN A 207 -0.96 -25.31 24.45
N SER A 208 0.02 -24.50 24.89
CA SER A 208 -0.26 -23.37 25.78
C SER A 208 -0.95 -22.22 25.05
N LEU A 209 -0.64 -22.01 23.77
CA LEU A 209 -1.26 -21.01 22.91
C LEU A 209 -2.67 -21.42 22.48
N THR A 210 -2.92 -22.67 22.13
CA THR A 210 -4.29 -23.15 21.88
C THR A 210 -5.15 -23.10 23.13
N ARG A 211 -4.59 -23.37 24.32
CA ARG A 211 -5.32 -23.20 25.58
C ARG A 211 -5.64 -21.72 25.85
N LYS A 212 -4.70 -20.82 25.58
CA LYS A 212 -4.92 -19.36 25.73
C LYS A 212 -5.94 -18.81 24.73
N LEU A 213 -5.89 -19.26 23.47
CA LEU A 213 -6.87 -18.92 22.44
C LEU A 213 -8.27 -19.47 22.75
N ALA A 214 -8.36 -20.66 23.34
CA ALA A 214 -9.63 -21.25 23.77
C ALA A 214 -10.23 -20.54 25.01
N THR A 215 -9.41 -19.89 25.84
CA THR A 215 -9.88 -19.12 27.00
C THR A 215 -10.20 -17.66 26.69
N GLU A 216 -9.62 -17.07 25.63
CA GLU A 216 -9.80 -15.65 25.28
C GLU A 216 -10.94 -15.37 24.28
N ILE A 217 -11.61 -16.40 23.76
CA ILE A 217 -12.84 -16.22 22.95
C ILE A 217 -14.06 -16.46 23.86
N PRO A 218 -14.69 -15.43 24.45
CA PRO A 218 -16.00 -15.60 25.03
C PRO A 218 -17.02 -15.79 23.89
N SER A 219 -17.59 -16.98 23.79
CA SER A 219 -18.77 -17.24 22.98
C SER A 219 -19.88 -16.28 23.36
N ALA A 220 -20.15 -15.32 22.48
CA ALA A 220 -21.44 -14.66 22.38
C ALA A 220 -22.48 -15.67 21.89
N ASP A 221 -23.04 -16.45 22.80
CA ASP A 221 -24.46 -16.79 22.83
C ASP A 221 -24.74 -17.75 23.99
N SER A 222 -25.38 -17.23 25.04
CA SER A 222 -26.00 -18.05 26.07
C SER A 222 -27.33 -17.43 26.49
N GLN A 223 -28.38 -17.72 25.73
CA GLN A 223 -29.74 -17.77 26.25
C GLN A 223 -30.31 -19.17 26.05
N THR A 224 -30.30 -19.93 27.16
CA THR A 224 -31.36 -20.86 27.59
C THR A 224 -31.99 -21.78 26.54
N ARG A 225 -31.76 -23.10 26.64
CA ARG A 225 -32.83 -24.07 26.98
C ARG A 225 -32.33 -25.50 27.22
N LYS A 226 -32.99 -26.10 28.21
CA LYS A 226 -32.91 -27.45 28.78
C LYS A 226 -33.57 -28.51 27.85
N PRO A 227 -33.19 -29.80 27.90
CA PRO A 227 -33.58 -30.77 26.86
C PRO A 227 -34.76 -31.73 27.24
N GLU A 228 -35.37 -32.28 26.18
CA GLU A 228 -36.25 -33.49 26.03
C GLU A 228 -37.78 -33.39 26.37
N PRO A 229 -38.69 -34.23 25.81
CA PRO A 229 -38.83 -34.78 24.43
C PRO A 229 -40.28 -34.86 23.84
N ALA A 230 -40.36 -35.12 22.52
CA ALA A 230 -41.41 -35.78 21.68
C ALA A 230 -42.95 -35.49 21.80
N SER A 231 -43.61 -35.13 20.69
CA SER A 231 -44.80 -35.82 20.10
C SER A 231 -45.45 -35.10 18.87
N THR A 232 -45.68 -35.89 17.80
CA THR A 232 -46.78 -35.97 16.79
C THR A 232 -47.63 -34.78 16.27
N ALA A 233 -47.85 -34.80 14.93
CA ALA A 233 -49.08 -34.49 14.16
C ALA A 233 -49.59 -33.01 14.17
N GLU A 234 -50.19 -32.37 13.16
CA GLU A 234 -50.84 -32.70 11.89
C GLU A 234 -51.18 -31.37 11.15
N THR A 235 -50.98 -31.32 9.83
CA THR A 235 -51.99 -30.97 8.81
C THR A 235 -52.51 -29.52 8.58
N THR A 236 -52.54 -29.19 7.28
CA THR A 236 -53.43 -28.28 6.51
C THR A 236 -52.89 -26.91 6.05
N ILE A 237 -53.14 -26.37 4.85
CA ILE A 237 -53.63 -26.79 3.51
C ILE A 237 -53.44 -25.54 2.60
N SER A 238 -53.28 -25.77 1.28
CA SER A 238 -53.51 -24.87 0.12
C SER A 238 -52.40 -23.87 -0.26
N ALA A 239 -51.61 -24.06 -1.33
CA ALA A 239 -51.90 -24.24 -2.77
C ALA A 239 -52.07 -22.91 -3.54
N VAL A 240 -51.23 -22.71 -4.57
CA VAL A 240 -51.59 -22.45 -5.99
C VAL A 240 -50.30 -22.33 -6.84
N THR A 241 -50.15 -23.27 -7.77
CA THR A 241 -49.25 -23.35 -8.96
C THR A 241 -49.85 -22.53 -10.15
N PRO A 242 -49.22 -22.30 -11.35
CA PRO A 242 -48.30 -23.22 -12.06
C PRO A 242 -47.22 -22.67 -13.05
N VAL A 243 -46.24 -23.56 -13.37
CA VAL A 243 -45.56 -23.84 -14.67
C VAL A 243 -44.66 -22.70 -15.27
N SER A 244 -43.38 -22.87 -15.62
CA SER A 244 -42.85 -23.86 -16.59
C SER A 244 -41.32 -24.13 -16.51
N SER A 245 -41.00 -25.39 -16.81
CA SER A 245 -39.77 -26.13 -17.15
C SER A 245 -38.51 -25.46 -17.76
N GLN A 246 -37.34 -25.94 -17.30
CA GLN A 246 -36.01 -26.16 -17.93
C GLN A 246 -34.91 -25.73 -16.93
N THR A 247 -33.99 -26.53 -16.40
CA THR A 247 -33.17 -27.61 -16.96
C THR A 247 -32.56 -28.46 -15.82
N ALA A 248 -32.54 -29.78 -16.00
CA ALA A 248 -32.11 -30.78 -15.03
C ALA A 248 -30.57 -31.05 -15.08
N ALA A 249 -29.74 -30.02 -14.90
CA ALA A 249 -28.28 -30.16 -14.89
C ALA A 249 -27.60 -29.58 -13.62
N ALA A 250 -28.37 -29.14 -12.62
CA ALA A 250 -27.84 -28.50 -11.41
C ALA A 250 -27.84 -29.39 -10.15
N ALA A 251 -28.19 -30.68 -10.27
CA ALA A 251 -28.38 -31.56 -9.11
C ALA A 251 -27.08 -32.17 -8.54
N ALA A 252 -25.93 -32.01 -9.21
CA ALA A 252 -24.64 -32.54 -8.71
C ALA A 252 -23.75 -31.49 -8.04
N ALA A 253 -24.05 -30.19 -8.15
CA ALA A 253 -23.24 -29.11 -7.56
C ALA A 253 -23.77 -28.63 -6.18
N ALA A 254 -24.99 -28.99 -5.80
CA ALA A 254 -25.64 -28.49 -4.59
C ALA A 254 -25.24 -29.23 -3.28
N ALA A 255 -24.52 -30.35 -3.37
CA ALA A 255 -24.12 -31.13 -2.19
C ALA A 255 -22.76 -30.71 -1.59
N ALA A 256 -22.03 -29.79 -2.23
CA ALA A 256 -20.73 -29.29 -1.74
C ALA A 256 -20.80 -27.88 -1.10
N ALA A 257 -21.99 -27.28 -0.99
CA ALA A 257 -22.19 -25.91 -0.52
C ALA A 257 -22.58 -25.81 0.98
N ALA A 258 -22.34 -26.85 1.78
CA ALA A 258 -22.68 -26.91 3.20
C ALA A 258 -21.44 -26.89 4.12
N THR A 259 -20.36 -26.24 3.69
CA THR A 259 -19.24 -25.88 4.57
C THR A 259 -19.10 -24.36 4.52
N GLY A 260 -19.90 -23.68 5.35
CA GLY A 260 -19.87 -22.24 5.51
C GLY A 260 -18.55 -21.79 6.16
N ALA A 261 -17.52 -21.60 5.34
CA ALA A 261 -16.55 -20.56 5.58
C ALA A 261 -17.15 -19.26 5.03
N PRO A 262 -17.16 -18.14 5.77
CA PRO A 262 -17.58 -16.85 5.22
C PRO A 262 -16.56 -16.43 4.16
N SER A 263 -16.84 -16.76 2.90
CA SER A 263 -16.13 -16.14 1.80
C SER A 263 -16.54 -14.66 1.77
N PRO A 264 -15.58 -13.72 1.67
CA PRO A 264 -15.91 -12.33 1.53
C PRO A 264 -16.66 -12.14 0.20
N GLN A 265 -17.94 -11.79 0.30
CA GLN A 265 -18.76 -11.32 -0.81
C GLN A 265 -18.23 -9.95 -1.31
N PRO A 266 -19.01 -9.21 -2.11
CA PRO A 266 -18.86 -8.85 -3.53
C PRO A 266 -17.69 -7.92 -3.94
N SER A 267 -16.78 -7.53 -3.03
CA SER A 267 -15.71 -6.55 -3.33
C SER A 267 -14.69 -7.07 -4.35
N ALA A 268 -14.39 -8.37 -4.35
CA ALA A 268 -13.51 -8.98 -5.35
C ALA A 268 -14.05 -8.80 -6.78
N GLY A 269 -15.37 -8.86 -6.96
CA GLY A 269 -16.01 -8.59 -8.25
C GLY A 269 -15.89 -7.14 -8.66
N LEU A 270 -16.19 -6.19 -7.78
CA LEU A 270 -16.08 -4.75 -8.07
C LEU A 270 -14.64 -4.30 -8.34
N LEU A 271 -13.67 -4.82 -7.57
CA LEU A 271 -12.24 -4.55 -7.82
C LEU A 271 -11.79 -5.17 -9.14
N SER A 272 -12.23 -6.39 -9.48
CA SER A 272 -11.93 -6.98 -10.79
C SER A 272 -12.52 -6.18 -11.95
N HIS A 273 -13.73 -5.62 -11.78
CA HIS A 273 -14.33 -4.73 -12.77
C HIS A 273 -13.58 -3.39 -12.85
N ALA A 274 -13.19 -2.80 -11.72
CA ALA A 274 -12.37 -1.58 -11.70
C ALA A 274 -11.03 -1.79 -12.41
N VAL A 275 -10.37 -2.93 -12.19
CA VAL A 275 -9.14 -3.30 -12.89
C VAL A 275 -9.37 -3.49 -14.39
N ALA A 276 -10.47 -4.14 -14.80
CA ALA A 276 -10.82 -4.26 -16.21
C ALA A 276 -11.14 -2.91 -16.87
N PHE A 277 -11.74 -1.97 -16.14
CA PHE A 277 -11.94 -0.60 -16.61
C PHE A 277 -10.62 0.17 -16.72
N GLU A 278 -9.73 0.02 -15.75
CA GLU A 278 -8.38 0.62 -15.76
C GLU A 278 -7.54 0.09 -16.91
N GLU A 279 -7.55 -1.22 -17.17
CA GLU A 279 -6.86 -1.82 -18.31
C GLU A 279 -7.39 -1.26 -19.64
N ARG A 280 -8.72 -1.14 -19.77
CA ARG A 280 -9.33 -0.53 -20.95
C ARG A 280 -9.00 0.96 -21.07
N LEU A 281 -8.95 1.69 -19.96
CA LEU A 281 -8.54 3.09 -19.92
C LEU A 281 -7.08 3.23 -20.33
N ALA A 282 -6.17 2.39 -19.83
CA ALA A 282 -4.77 2.38 -20.23
C ALA A 282 -4.59 2.05 -21.73
N LEU A 283 -5.41 1.16 -22.29
CA LEU A 283 -5.44 0.91 -23.73
C LEU A 283 -5.96 2.14 -24.52
N LEU A 284 -6.95 2.85 -23.99
CA LEU A 284 -7.42 4.10 -24.61
C LEU A 284 -6.37 5.21 -24.50
N GLU A 285 -5.75 5.40 -23.33
CA GLU A 285 -4.68 6.36 -23.09
C GLU A 285 -3.48 6.10 -23.99
N SER A 286 -3.04 4.85 -24.12
CA SER A 286 -1.98 4.48 -25.07
C SER A 286 -2.39 4.69 -26.54
N SER A 287 -3.66 4.48 -26.89
CA SER A 287 -4.15 4.72 -28.27
C SER A 287 -4.33 6.20 -28.61
N ILE A 288 -4.65 7.05 -27.63
CA ILE A 288 -4.79 8.50 -27.80
C ILE A 288 -3.44 9.21 -27.55
N GLY A 289 -2.46 8.51 -26.96
CA GLY A 289 -1.10 9.02 -26.72
C GLY A 289 -1.01 10.06 -25.60
N ILE A 290 -2.06 10.19 -24.78
CA ILE A 290 -2.09 11.08 -23.61
C ILE A 290 -1.40 10.35 -22.47
N SER A 291 -0.09 10.55 -22.35
CA SER A 291 0.70 10.00 -21.24
C SER A 291 0.41 10.76 -19.93
N THR A 292 0.64 10.15 -18.77
CA THR A 292 0.40 10.70 -17.41
C THR A 292 0.95 12.12 -17.17
N SER A 293 1.88 12.62 -18.02
CA SER A 293 2.35 14.01 -18.03
C SER A 293 1.32 15.05 -18.51
N SER A 294 0.21 14.63 -19.12
CA SER A 294 -0.90 15.50 -19.50
C SER A 294 -1.98 15.62 -18.41
N ASN A 295 -1.70 15.13 -17.19
CA ASN A 295 -2.62 15.21 -16.07
C ASN A 295 -2.69 16.66 -15.53
N PRO A 296 -3.85 17.35 -15.57
CA PRO A 296 -3.96 18.75 -15.14
C PRO A 296 -3.72 18.97 -13.64
N PHE A 297 -3.59 17.91 -12.84
CA PHE A 297 -3.34 17.99 -11.39
C PHE A 297 -1.89 17.67 -10.98
N VAL A 298 -1.06 17.17 -11.89
CA VAL A 298 0.39 16.98 -11.66
C VAL A 298 1.11 17.98 -12.57
N GLY A 299 0.94 19.26 -12.26
CA GLY A 299 1.67 20.33 -12.95
C GLY A 299 3.12 20.33 -12.52
N ASP A 300 4.02 20.02 -13.46
CA ASP A 300 5.39 20.53 -13.41
C ASP A 300 5.29 22.05 -13.63
N ALA A 301 5.82 22.84 -12.72
CA ALA A 301 5.44 24.24 -12.48
C ALA A 301 5.79 25.25 -13.61
N PHE A 302 6.24 24.77 -14.78
CA PHE A 302 6.77 25.62 -15.85
C PHE A 302 6.30 25.27 -17.27
N SER A 303 5.35 24.34 -17.44
CA SER A 303 4.69 24.17 -18.74
C SER A 303 3.19 24.16 -18.54
N GLU A 304 2.50 25.18 -19.08
CA GLU A 304 1.07 25.10 -19.32
C GLU A 304 0.82 23.79 -20.10
N PRO A 305 0.05 22.81 -19.55
CA PRO A 305 -0.13 21.55 -20.25
C PRO A 305 -0.88 21.88 -21.53
N ALA A 306 -0.21 21.74 -22.67
CA ALA A 306 -0.77 22.00 -23.99
C ALA A 306 -1.86 20.96 -24.27
N LEU A 307 -3.05 21.18 -23.71
CA LEU A 307 -4.28 20.50 -24.03
C LEU A 307 -4.67 20.94 -25.44
N GLN A 308 -3.98 20.43 -26.45
CA GLN A 308 -4.42 20.61 -27.83
C GLN A 308 -5.67 19.75 -28.02
N PRO A 309 -6.84 20.35 -28.28
CA PRO A 309 -8.04 19.57 -28.48
C PRO A 309 -7.89 18.75 -29.77
N VAL A 310 -7.85 17.41 -29.64
CA VAL A 310 -7.58 16.49 -30.76
C VAL A 310 -8.65 16.61 -31.85
N LEU A 311 -9.91 16.82 -31.48
CA LEU A 311 -11.03 16.91 -32.42
C LEU A 311 -10.94 18.09 -33.41
N PRO A 312 -10.73 19.35 -32.99
CA PRO A 312 -10.56 20.46 -33.95
C PRO A 312 -9.27 20.35 -34.76
N THR A 313 -8.18 19.73 -34.24
CA THR A 313 -6.98 19.47 -35.09
C THR A 313 -7.27 18.43 -36.16
N LEU A 314 -8.05 17.38 -35.85
CA LEU A 314 -8.55 16.41 -36.82
C LEU A 314 -9.53 17.04 -37.81
N ASP A 315 -10.40 17.96 -37.38
CA ASP A 315 -11.32 18.69 -38.27
C ASP A 315 -10.56 19.64 -39.20
N GLN A 316 -9.52 20.31 -38.69
CA GLN A 316 -8.59 21.10 -39.52
C GLN A 316 -7.82 20.22 -40.51
N MET A 317 -7.35 19.04 -40.11
CA MET A 317 -6.73 18.11 -41.04
C MET A 317 -7.74 17.55 -42.05
N THR A 318 -8.97 17.27 -41.62
CA THR A 318 -10.04 16.76 -42.48
C THR A 318 -10.49 17.80 -43.49
N SER A 319 -10.61 19.07 -43.11
CA SER A 319 -10.89 20.18 -44.03
C SER A 319 -9.73 20.43 -45.01
N ARG A 320 -8.48 20.29 -44.57
CA ARG A 320 -7.31 20.31 -45.47
C ARG A 320 -7.32 19.13 -46.45
N LEU A 321 -7.62 17.93 -45.97
CA LEU A 321 -7.72 16.73 -46.82
C LEU A 321 -8.93 16.78 -47.75
N SER A 322 -10.06 17.34 -47.33
CA SER A 322 -11.26 17.50 -48.17
C SER A 322 -11.05 18.57 -49.24
N ALA A 323 -10.32 19.66 -48.93
CA ALA A 323 -9.89 20.63 -49.92
C ALA A 323 -8.94 20.00 -50.96
N LEU A 324 -7.97 19.19 -50.51
CA LEU A 324 -7.09 18.44 -51.41
C LEU A 324 -7.87 17.43 -52.26
N THR A 325 -8.82 16.71 -51.66
CA THR A 325 -9.64 15.70 -52.35
C THR A 325 -10.63 16.36 -53.32
N GLY A 326 -11.23 17.49 -52.95
CA GLY A 326 -12.10 18.30 -53.81
C GLY A 326 -11.37 18.86 -55.02
N LEU A 327 -10.09 19.22 -54.87
CA LEU A 327 -9.21 19.61 -55.99
C LEU A 327 -8.81 18.41 -56.86
N LEU A 328 -8.64 17.22 -56.27
CA LEU A 328 -8.32 15.99 -57.00
C LEU A 328 -9.50 15.44 -57.80
N MET A 329 -10.72 15.60 -57.28
CA MET A 329 -11.96 15.02 -57.83
C MET A 329 -12.80 16.02 -58.64
N GLY A 330 -12.52 17.33 -58.51
CA GLY A 330 -13.21 18.41 -59.21
C GLY A 330 -12.77 18.64 -60.67
N SER A 331 -11.83 17.85 -61.19
CA SER A 331 -11.40 17.92 -62.59
C SER A 331 -12.26 17.02 -63.49
N ASN A 332 -13.51 17.40 -63.71
CA ASN A 332 -14.33 16.81 -64.78
C ASN A 332 -14.23 17.65 -66.08
N TYR A 333 -13.42 17.13 -67.03
CA TYR A 333 -13.36 17.31 -68.50
C TYR A 333 -12.53 18.44 -69.16
N PRO A 334 -12.02 18.27 -70.42
CA PRO A 334 -11.91 17.08 -71.26
C PRO A 334 -10.46 16.69 -71.65
N ALA A 335 -10.34 15.55 -72.31
CA ALA A 335 -9.13 14.90 -72.78
C ALA A 335 -8.15 15.78 -73.58
N ALA A 336 -6.86 15.73 -73.19
CA ALA A 336 -5.73 15.75 -74.10
C ALA A 336 -4.56 15.01 -73.42
N GLY A 337 -4.07 13.96 -74.07
CA GLY A 337 -3.15 12.99 -73.50
C GLY A 337 -1.76 13.54 -73.17
N GLY A 338 -1.13 12.93 -72.18
CA GLY A 338 0.28 13.17 -71.86
C GLY A 338 0.70 12.67 -70.49
N SER A 339 1.17 11.42 -70.46
CA SER A 339 2.15 10.81 -69.56
C SER A 339 2.19 11.17 -68.06
N HIS A 340 2.05 10.10 -67.27
CA HIS A 340 2.34 9.94 -65.85
C HIS A 340 3.55 10.74 -65.31
N SER A 341 3.29 11.69 -64.42
CA SER A 341 4.20 11.98 -63.30
C SER A 341 3.43 12.65 -62.15
N ASN A 342 3.68 12.19 -60.93
CA ASN A 342 3.07 12.66 -59.68
C ASN A 342 3.47 14.10 -59.30
N ALA A 343 4.22 14.80 -60.17
CA ALA A 343 4.71 16.16 -59.98
C ALA A 343 3.78 17.24 -60.59
N GLY A 344 2.88 16.89 -61.51
CA GLY A 344 1.97 17.84 -62.17
C GLY A 344 0.78 18.29 -61.30
N VAL A 345 0.46 17.54 -60.25
CA VAL A 345 -0.66 17.85 -59.32
C VAL A 345 -0.28 18.92 -58.29
N ALA A 346 0.97 18.92 -57.82
CA ALA A 346 1.47 19.96 -56.91
C ALA A 346 1.67 21.33 -57.61
N ALA A 347 1.92 21.31 -58.92
CA ALA A 347 2.11 22.52 -59.73
C ALA A 347 0.80 23.21 -60.15
N SER A 348 -0.36 22.53 -60.07
CA SER A 348 -1.66 23.10 -60.42
C SER A 348 -2.49 23.52 -59.19
N THR A 349 -2.21 22.98 -58.00
CA THR A 349 -2.89 23.38 -56.75
C THR A 349 -2.40 24.74 -56.23
N THR A 350 -1.11 25.02 -56.35
CA THR A 350 -0.49 26.30 -55.95
C THR A 350 -1.07 27.52 -56.69
N PRO A 351 -1.19 27.56 -58.04
CA PRO A 351 -1.76 28.72 -58.74
C PRO A 351 -3.26 28.90 -58.49
N ASN A 352 -4.01 27.81 -58.25
CA ASN A 352 -5.44 27.89 -57.97
C ASN A 352 -5.73 28.42 -56.56
N LEU A 353 -4.91 28.05 -55.57
CA LEU A 353 -4.96 28.65 -54.23
C LEU A 353 -4.55 30.12 -54.27
N GLU A 354 -3.56 30.49 -55.08
CA GLU A 354 -3.19 31.89 -55.29
C GLU A 354 -4.31 32.70 -55.97
N ALA A 355 -4.96 32.15 -56.99
CA ALA A 355 -6.10 32.78 -57.66
C ALA A 355 -7.32 32.94 -56.72
N LEU A 356 -7.64 31.93 -55.90
CA LEU A 356 -8.70 32.05 -54.90
C LEU A 356 -8.33 33.03 -53.79
N SER A 357 -7.07 33.02 -53.30
CA SER A 357 -6.62 33.96 -52.27
C SER A 357 -6.63 35.41 -52.75
N SER A 358 -6.34 35.65 -54.03
CA SER A 358 -6.42 36.99 -54.64
C SER A 358 -7.87 37.43 -54.83
N ARG A 359 -8.76 36.51 -55.21
CA ARG A 359 -10.21 36.79 -55.28
C ARG A 359 -10.81 37.06 -53.91
N ILE A 360 -10.43 36.30 -52.88
CA ILE A 360 -10.84 36.53 -51.49
C ILE A 360 -10.33 37.90 -51.04
N ARG A 361 -9.04 38.20 -51.23
CA ARG A 361 -8.48 39.53 -50.92
C ARG A 361 -9.22 40.66 -51.62
N LYS A 362 -9.60 40.47 -52.89
CA LYS A 362 -10.41 41.46 -53.63
C LYS A 362 -11.81 41.62 -53.02
N MET A 363 -12.50 40.51 -52.72
CA MET A 363 -13.81 40.54 -52.07
C MET A 363 -13.77 41.18 -50.69
N THR A 364 -12.70 40.95 -49.92
CA THR A 364 -12.47 41.60 -48.63
C THR A 364 -12.24 43.10 -48.82
N ALA A 365 -11.40 43.51 -49.76
CA ALA A 365 -11.17 44.93 -50.06
C ALA A 365 -12.46 45.63 -50.53
N ASP A 366 -13.28 44.98 -51.35
CA ASP A 366 -14.58 45.49 -51.79
C ASP A 366 -15.57 45.59 -50.62
N ALA A 367 -15.59 44.61 -49.71
CA ALA A 367 -16.41 44.65 -48.49
C ALA A 367 -15.96 45.76 -47.52
N ASP A 368 -14.65 45.96 -47.36
CA ASP A 368 -14.08 47.03 -46.53
C ASP A 368 -14.37 48.42 -47.13
N ALA A 369 -14.32 48.55 -48.45
CA ALA A 369 -14.74 49.77 -49.15
C ALA A 369 -16.23 50.06 -48.93
N LEU A 370 -17.09 49.04 -48.96
CA LEU A 370 -18.51 49.18 -48.64
C LEU A 370 -18.72 49.52 -47.16
N ALA A 371 -17.99 48.92 -46.23
CA ALA A 371 -18.06 49.24 -44.81
C ALA A 371 -17.61 50.69 -44.53
N PHE A 372 -16.51 51.13 -45.15
CA PHE A 372 -16.02 52.49 -45.05
C PHE A 372 -16.99 53.51 -45.66
N SER A 373 -17.62 53.18 -46.79
CA SER A 373 -18.66 54.03 -47.38
C SER A 373 -19.91 54.13 -46.48
N ARG A 374 -20.33 53.02 -45.85
CA ARG A 374 -21.41 53.01 -44.86
C ARG A 374 -21.07 53.82 -43.60
N LYS A 375 -19.85 53.69 -43.08
CA LYS A 375 -19.39 54.48 -41.93
C LYS A 375 -19.35 55.97 -42.25
N ARG A 376 -18.80 56.35 -43.41
CA ARG A 376 -18.80 57.74 -43.88
C ARG A 376 -20.23 58.28 -44.07
N ALA A 377 -21.15 57.46 -44.56
CA ALA A 377 -22.57 57.84 -44.68
C ALA A 377 -23.23 58.02 -43.30
N ALA A 378 -22.93 57.15 -42.33
CA ALA A 378 -23.40 57.26 -40.95
C ALA A 378 -22.81 58.49 -40.23
N ASP A 379 -21.52 58.77 -40.41
CA ASP A 379 -20.85 59.95 -39.85
C ASP A 379 -21.36 61.24 -40.49
N ALA A 380 -21.66 61.24 -41.80
CA ALA A 380 -22.32 62.36 -42.47
C ALA A 380 -23.77 62.57 -41.97
N ALA A 381 -24.50 61.48 -41.68
CA ALA A 381 -25.83 61.54 -41.08
C ALA A 381 -25.76 62.09 -39.64
N LYS A 382 -24.80 61.63 -38.82
CA LYS A 382 -24.53 62.17 -37.48
C LYS A 382 -24.12 63.63 -37.52
N ALA A 383 -23.22 64.02 -38.44
CA ALA A 383 -22.80 65.40 -38.64
C ALA A 383 -23.97 66.31 -39.05
N ALA A 384 -24.85 65.82 -39.93
CA ALA A 384 -26.07 66.52 -40.31
C ALA A 384 -27.07 66.64 -39.14
N GLN A 385 -27.16 65.63 -38.27
CA GLN A 385 -27.95 65.70 -37.04
C GLN A 385 -27.36 66.71 -36.04
N THR A 386 -26.05 66.69 -35.78
CA THR A 386 -25.40 67.70 -34.94
C THR A 386 -25.50 69.10 -35.53
N ALA A 387 -25.43 69.26 -36.86
CA ALA A 387 -25.62 70.55 -37.52
C ALA A 387 -27.07 71.03 -37.43
N ARG A 388 -28.07 70.14 -37.47
CA ARG A 388 -29.48 70.47 -37.19
C ARG A 388 -29.70 70.87 -35.74
N ILE A 389 -29.03 70.23 -34.79
CA ILE A 389 -29.06 70.60 -33.37
C ILE A 389 -28.37 71.97 -33.15
N ALA A 390 -27.24 72.22 -33.82
CA ALA A 390 -26.51 73.49 -33.71
C ALA A 390 -27.16 74.66 -34.49
N SER A 391 -27.89 74.36 -35.57
CA SER A 391 -28.65 75.34 -36.37
C SER A 391 -30.07 75.58 -35.84
N GLY A 392 -30.45 74.97 -34.71
CA GLY A 392 -31.72 75.19 -34.02
C GLY A 392 -31.76 76.57 -33.36
N SER A 393 -32.16 77.57 -34.14
CA SER A 393 -32.57 78.89 -33.67
C SER A 393 -33.86 78.81 -32.85
N SER A 394 -33.82 79.37 -31.64
CA SER A 394 -34.87 80.15 -30.99
C SER A 394 -36.27 80.18 -31.65
N ASP A 395 -37.13 79.22 -31.35
CA ASP A 395 -38.50 79.50 -30.92
C ASP A 395 -39.16 78.23 -30.35
N ALA A 396 -40.06 78.45 -29.40
CA ALA A 396 -40.68 77.49 -28.50
C ALA A 396 -41.16 76.15 -29.13
N ASP A 397 -40.81 75.02 -28.52
CA ASP A 397 -41.71 74.22 -27.67
C ASP A 397 -41.04 72.87 -27.34
N ALA A 398 -41.22 72.39 -26.11
CA ALA A 398 -40.64 71.14 -25.63
C ALA A 398 -41.30 69.93 -26.31
N LEU A 399 -40.78 69.53 -27.48
CA LEU A 399 -41.08 68.24 -28.08
C LEU A 399 -39.90 67.27 -27.87
N PRO A 400 -40.21 66.00 -27.54
CA PRO A 400 -39.26 65.12 -26.87
C PRO A 400 -38.09 64.80 -27.80
N LEU A 401 -36.88 64.70 -27.22
CA LEU A 401 -35.75 63.96 -27.77
C LEU A 401 -36.32 62.76 -28.53
N THR A 402 -36.23 62.82 -29.86
CA THR A 402 -36.94 61.88 -30.73
C THR A 402 -36.59 60.46 -30.31
N SER A 403 -37.59 59.58 -30.31
CA SER A 403 -37.44 58.18 -29.90
C SER A 403 -36.27 57.46 -30.59
N ALA A 404 -35.83 57.96 -31.76
CA ALA A 404 -34.71 57.47 -32.53
C ALA A 404 -33.31 57.73 -31.91
N ASP A 405 -33.08 58.86 -31.24
CA ASP A 405 -31.78 59.14 -30.59
C ASP A 405 -31.65 58.42 -29.25
N ARG A 406 -32.76 58.29 -28.53
CA ARG A 406 -32.83 57.46 -27.32
C ARG A 406 -32.74 55.98 -27.67
N SER A 407 -33.36 55.52 -28.77
CA SER A 407 -33.18 54.14 -29.21
C SER A 407 -31.74 53.87 -29.61
N ASN A 408 -31.09 54.73 -30.41
CA ASN A 408 -29.72 54.49 -30.86
C ASN A 408 -28.68 54.48 -29.72
N SER A 409 -28.83 55.32 -28.70
CA SER A 409 -27.94 55.31 -27.52
C SER A 409 -28.20 54.13 -26.57
N ILE A 410 -29.48 53.74 -26.40
CA ILE A 410 -29.86 52.52 -25.68
C ILE A 410 -29.35 51.28 -26.43
N ASP A 411 -29.38 51.30 -27.76
CA ASP A 411 -28.88 50.23 -28.62
C ASP A 411 -27.36 50.14 -28.52
N ASP A 412 -26.62 51.26 -28.53
CA ASP A 412 -25.16 51.27 -28.33
C ASP A 412 -24.76 50.75 -26.93
N ASP A 413 -25.46 51.16 -25.87
CA ASP A 413 -25.23 50.64 -24.50
C ASP A 413 -25.60 49.15 -24.37
N GLN A 414 -26.65 48.71 -25.07
CA GLN A 414 -27.03 47.30 -25.13
C GLN A 414 -26.01 46.51 -25.94
N ILE A 415 -25.50 47.04 -27.06
CA ILE A 415 -24.45 46.43 -27.87
C ILE A 415 -23.17 46.30 -27.05
N ALA A 416 -22.79 47.32 -26.26
CA ALA A 416 -21.63 47.24 -25.36
C ALA A 416 -21.82 46.16 -24.27
N LYS A 417 -23.01 46.07 -23.66
CA LYS A 417 -23.35 45.00 -22.69
C LYS A 417 -23.37 43.62 -23.34
N ILE A 418 -23.91 43.52 -24.55
CA ILE A 418 -23.96 42.29 -25.33
C ILE A 418 -22.55 41.86 -25.71
N GLN A 419 -21.69 42.77 -26.17
CA GLN A 419 -20.27 42.50 -26.41
C GLN A 419 -19.56 42.03 -25.15
N ALA A 420 -19.80 42.68 -24.00
CA ALA A 420 -19.29 42.21 -22.72
C ALA A 420 -19.78 40.79 -22.39
N LEU A 421 -21.05 40.45 -22.62
CA LEU A 421 -21.58 39.10 -22.45
C LEU A 421 -21.00 38.10 -23.45
N TYR A 422 -20.77 38.50 -24.70
CA TYR A 422 -20.09 37.67 -25.70
C TYR A 422 -18.61 37.47 -25.37
N THR A 423 -17.98 38.38 -24.63
CA THR A 423 -16.61 38.16 -24.13
C THR A 423 -16.55 37.23 -22.92
N THR A 424 -17.62 37.15 -22.11
CA THR A 424 -17.72 36.19 -20.99
C THR A 424 -18.34 34.84 -21.39
N LEU A 425 -18.98 34.75 -22.55
CA LEU A 425 -19.55 33.52 -23.05
C LEU A 425 -18.50 32.43 -23.32
N PRO A 426 -17.32 32.70 -23.94
CA PRO A 426 -16.26 31.71 -24.10
C PRO A 426 -15.78 31.10 -22.79
N THR A 427 -15.67 31.91 -21.72
CA THR A 427 -15.21 31.42 -20.42
C THR A 427 -16.28 30.56 -19.74
N ILE A 428 -17.57 30.90 -19.88
CA ILE A 428 -18.65 30.05 -19.39
C ILE A 428 -18.76 28.76 -20.22
N GLN A 429 -18.58 28.85 -21.54
CA GLN A 429 -18.65 27.71 -22.46
C GLN A 429 -17.52 26.70 -22.21
N SER A 430 -16.33 27.14 -21.80
CA SER A 430 -15.24 26.24 -21.41
C SER A 430 -15.44 25.63 -20.01
N LEU A 431 -16.09 26.34 -19.08
CA LEU A 431 -16.38 25.83 -17.74
C LEU A 431 -17.60 24.90 -17.68
N HIS A 432 -18.57 25.06 -18.59
CA HIS A 432 -19.78 24.24 -18.66
C HIS A 432 -19.52 22.72 -18.75
N PRO A 433 -18.63 22.20 -19.62
CA PRO A 433 -18.36 20.76 -19.68
C PRO A 433 -17.65 20.21 -18.44
N LEU A 434 -17.04 21.07 -17.61
CA LEU A 434 -16.34 20.65 -16.39
C LEU A 434 -17.31 20.50 -15.21
N LEU A 435 -18.44 21.22 -15.20
CA LEU A 435 -19.43 21.17 -14.11
C LEU A 435 -19.94 19.75 -13.80
N PRO A 436 -20.34 18.91 -14.78
CA PRO A 436 -20.78 17.55 -14.49
C PRO A 436 -19.69 16.71 -13.81
N SER A 437 -18.45 16.80 -14.31
CA SER A 437 -17.32 16.05 -13.73
C SER A 437 -16.98 16.51 -12.31
N VAL A 438 -17.06 17.81 -12.03
CA VAL A 438 -16.85 18.36 -10.69
C VAL A 438 -17.98 17.95 -9.76
N LEU A 439 -19.23 17.95 -10.23
CA LEU A 439 -20.38 17.48 -9.44
C LEU A 439 -20.26 15.99 -9.09
N ASP A 440 -19.82 15.14 -10.03
CA ASP A 440 -19.60 13.72 -9.76
C ASP A 440 -18.45 13.50 -8.77
N ARG A 441 -17.33 14.24 -8.91
CA ARG A 441 -16.25 14.25 -7.93
C ARG A 441 -16.73 14.72 -6.56
N LEU A 442 -17.50 15.81 -6.48
CA LEU A 442 -18.10 16.30 -5.23
C LEU A 442 -19.08 15.29 -4.63
N ARG A 443 -19.77 14.48 -5.44
CA ARG A 443 -20.65 13.41 -4.95
C ARG A 443 -19.84 12.28 -4.32
N SER A 444 -18.76 11.86 -4.96
CA SER A 444 -17.83 10.87 -4.39
C SER A 444 -17.17 11.39 -3.12
N LEU A 445 -16.73 12.65 -3.15
CA LEU A 445 -16.09 13.34 -2.04
C LEU A 445 -17.08 13.57 -0.89
N ARG A 446 -18.37 13.83 -1.17
CA ARG A 446 -19.42 13.90 -0.14
C ARG A 446 -19.54 12.60 0.63
N ALA A 447 -19.42 11.44 -0.02
CA ALA A 447 -19.42 10.16 0.67
C ALA A 447 -18.19 10.03 1.59
N CYS A 448 -17.01 10.44 1.11
CA CYS A 448 -15.79 10.49 1.93
C CYS A 448 -15.89 11.48 3.10
N HIS A 449 -16.42 12.68 2.90
CA HIS A 449 -16.60 13.67 3.97
C HIS A 449 -17.65 13.21 4.99
N ALA A 450 -18.74 12.58 4.55
CA ALA A 450 -19.72 11.99 5.47
C ALA A 450 -19.08 10.86 6.30
N GLY A 451 -18.26 10.01 5.67
CA GLY A 451 -17.48 8.98 6.36
C GLY A 451 -16.48 9.58 7.35
N ALA A 452 -15.77 10.65 6.97
CA ALA A 452 -14.82 11.35 7.85
C ALA A 452 -15.52 12.02 9.03
N ALA A 453 -16.68 12.64 8.81
CA ALA A 453 -17.49 13.21 9.88
C ALA A 453 -17.98 12.12 10.86
N HIS A 454 -18.46 10.99 10.36
CA HIS A 454 -18.88 9.87 11.21
C HIS A 454 -17.71 9.23 11.98
N ALA A 455 -16.53 9.14 11.36
CA ALA A 455 -15.31 8.68 12.04
C ALA A 455 -14.85 9.66 13.14
N ALA A 456 -14.97 10.97 12.91
CA ALA A 456 -14.67 11.97 13.93
C ALA A 456 -15.66 11.90 15.10
N GLU A 457 -16.95 11.70 14.82
CA GLU A 457 -17.99 11.53 15.84
C GLU A 457 -17.78 10.25 16.66
N SER A 458 -17.48 9.12 16.01
CA SER A 458 -17.21 7.85 16.71
C SER A 458 -15.92 7.89 17.53
N LEU A 459 -14.89 8.60 17.05
CA LEU A 459 -13.68 8.86 17.83
C LEU A 459 -13.98 9.68 19.10
N ASN A 460 -14.76 10.76 18.97
CA ASN A 460 -15.16 11.58 20.12
C ASN A 460 -16.00 10.77 21.12
N GLU A 461 -16.87 9.88 20.63
CA GLU A 461 -17.65 9.00 21.49
C GLU A 461 -16.76 7.96 22.22
N LEU A 462 -15.76 7.41 21.53
CA LEU A 462 -14.77 6.51 22.12
C LEU A 462 -13.89 7.24 23.14
N GLU A 463 -13.48 8.47 22.86
CA GLU A 463 -12.73 9.31 23.79
C GLU A 463 -13.54 9.58 25.06
N LYS A 464 -14.83 9.90 24.92
CA LYS A 464 -15.73 10.06 26.05
C LYS A 464 -15.87 8.77 26.87
N ARG A 465 -16.10 7.62 26.21
CA ARG A 465 -16.13 6.31 26.90
C ARG A 465 -14.81 5.99 27.59
N HIS A 466 -13.68 6.34 26.98
CA HIS A 466 -12.36 6.14 27.57
C HIS A 466 -12.15 7.01 28.81
N ALA A 467 -12.60 8.27 28.77
CA ALA A 467 -12.57 9.16 29.93
C ALA A 467 -13.48 8.63 31.06
N GLU A 468 -14.68 8.16 30.74
CA GLU A 468 -15.60 7.52 31.70
C GLU A 468 -14.96 6.27 32.32
N MET A 469 -14.46 5.33 31.51
CA MET A 469 -13.75 4.14 32.01
C MET A 469 -12.53 4.48 32.87
N ALA A 470 -11.77 5.52 32.51
CA ALA A 470 -10.65 5.98 33.32
C ALA A 470 -11.12 6.48 34.70
N THR A 471 -12.23 7.22 34.75
CA THR A 471 -12.83 7.67 36.02
C THR A 471 -13.38 6.50 36.83
N GLU A 472 -14.01 5.51 36.19
CA GLU A 472 -14.49 4.30 36.84
C GLU A 472 -13.31 3.52 37.43
N ILE A 473 -12.21 3.33 36.70
CA ILE A 473 -11.01 2.63 37.22
C ILE A 473 -10.46 3.31 38.48
N VAL A 474 -10.48 4.65 38.53
CA VAL A 474 -10.09 5.39 39.74
C VAL A 474 -11.06 5.09 40.88
N GLN A 475 -12.37 5.10 40.63
CA GLN A 475 -13.39 4.74 41.63
C GLN A 475 -13.24 3.28 42.11
N TRP A 476 -12.95 2.33 41.22
CA TRP A 476 -12.70 0.92 41.57
C TRP A 476 -11.44 0.76 42.42
N ARG A 477 -10.38 1.55 42.14
CA ARG A 477 -9.16 1.58 42.95
C ARG A 477 -9.43 2.14 44.34
N GLU A 478 -10.13 3.25 44.43
CA GLU A 478 -10.53 3.84 45.71
C GLU A 478 -11.41 2.86 46.51
N GLY A 479 -12.40 2.25 45.85
CA GLY A 479 -13.23 1.20 46.43
C GLY A 479 -12.43 0.00 46.94
N LEU A 480 -11.43 -0.46 46.18
CA LEU A 480 -10.54 -1.54 46.60
C LEU A 480 -9.71 -1.13 47.82
N THR A 481 -9.15 0.08 47.84
CA THR A 481 -8.39 0.57 49.01
C THR A 481 -9.27 0.68 50.26
N ALA A 482 -10.53 1.11 50.11
CA ALA A 482 -11.48 1.15 51.20
C ALA A 482 -11.82 -0.27 51.70
N VAL A 483 -12.01 -1.24 50.80
CA VAL A 483 -12.23 -2.65 51.17
C VAL A 483 -11.01 -3.25 51.85
N GLU A 484 -9.79 -2.97 51.37
CA GLU A 484 -8.55 -3.41 52.01
C GLU A 484 -8.40 -2.83 53.42
N GLU A 485 -8.74 -1.56 53.62
CA GLU A 485 -8.71 -0.92 54.93
C GLU A 485 -9.75 -1.55 55.87
N ARG A 486 -10.99 -1.75 55.40
CA ARG A 486 -12.04 -2.43 56.15
C ARG A 486 -11.67 -3.88 56.46
N MET A 487 -10.98 -4.58 55.56
CA MET A 487 -10.48 -5.93 55.78
C MET A 487 -9.38 -5.96 56.84
N LYS A 488 -8.45 -4.99 56.84
CA LYS A 488 -7.42 -4.86 57.89
C LYS A 488 -8.04 -4.53 59.25
N GLN A 489 -9.02 -3.63 59.29
CA GLN A 489 -9.78 -3.32 60.51
C GLN A 489 -10.55 -4.56 61.00
N GLY A 490 -11.19 -5.29 60.08
CA GLY A 490 -11.89 -6.55 60.38
C GLY A 490 -10.96 -7.65 60.87
N GLU A 491 -9.77 -7.79 60.28
CA GLU A 491 -8.73 -8.74 60.71
C GLU A 491 -8.20 -8.37 62.10
N GLN A 492 -7.96 -7.09 62.38
CA GLN A 492 -7.56 -6.64 63.72
C GLN A 492 -8.65 -6.91 64.76
N ALA A 493 -9.91 -6.63 64.44
CA ALA A 493 -11.04 -6.93 65.31
C ALA A 493 -11.20 -8.44 65.53
N LEU A 494 -11.04 -9.25 64.49
CA LEU A 494 -11.03 -10.71 64.59
C LEU A 494 -9.88 -11.21 65.46
N ARG A 495 -8.66 -10.69 65.30
CA ARG A 495 -7.51 -11.02 66.15
C ARG A 495 -7.79 -10.66 67.61
N SER A 496 -8.27 -9.45 67.89
CA SER A 496 -8.64 -9.07 69.26
C SER A 496 -9.79 -9.91 69.83
N ASN A 497 -10.73 -10.34 68.99
CA ASN A 497 -11.81 -11.23 69.40
C ASN A 497 -11.28 -12.64 69.69
N VAL A 498 -10.37 -13.16 68.87
CA VAL A 498 -9.70 -14.43 69.12
C VAL A 498 -8.89 -14.35 70.42
N ASP A 499 -8.13 -13.28 70.63
CA ASP A 499 -7.33 -13.08 71.86
C ASP A 499 -8.20 -12.97 73.12
N THR A 500 -9.44 -12.48 73.01
CA THR A 500 -10.40 -12.42 74.13
C THR A 500 -11.17 -13.72 74.32
N VAL A 501 -11.49 -14.44 73.25
CA VAL A 501 -12.22 -15.72 73.31
C VAL A 501 -11.30 -16.88 73.68
N GLU A 502 -10.05 -16.89 73.23
CA GLU A 502 -9.05 -17.93 73.51
C GLU A 502 -8.86 -18.22 75.02
N PRO A 503 -8.68 -17.22 75.92
CA PRO A 503 -8.58 -17.50 77.35
C PRO A 503 -9.90 -18.03 77.93
N TRP A 504 -11.06 -17.59 77.42
CA TRP A 504 -12.35 -18.13 77.85
C TRP A 504 -12.53 -19.58 77.43
N VAL A 505 -12.13 -19.93 76.21
CA VAL A 505 -12.15 -21.32 75.72
C VAL A 505 -11.17 -22.16 76.53
N ARG A 506 -9.95 -21.69 76.78
CA ARG A 506 -8.98 -22.40 77.64
C ARG A 506 -9.48 -22.60 79.06
N ASP A 507 -10.18 -21.63 79.65
CA ASP A 507 -10.79 -21.81 80.97
C ASP A 507 -11.90 -22.87 80.92
N LEU A 508 -12.70 -22.88 79.86
CA LEU A 508 -13.76 -23.87 79.64
C LEU A 508 -13.19 -25.28 79.41
N GLU A 509 -12.11 -25.40 78.63
CA GLU A 509 -11.33 -26.62 78.44
C GLU A 509 -10.70 -27.11 79.75
N ALA A 510 -10.09 -26.23 80.54
CA ALA A 510 -9.51 -26.58 81.84
C ALA A 510 -10.60 -27.05 82.82
N ARG A 511 -11.79 -26.46 82.77
CA ARG A 511 -12.94 -26.89 83.55
C ARG A 511 -13.49 -28.24 83.08
N MET A 512 -13.55 -28.50 81.77
CA MET A 512 -13.89 -29.82 81.23
C MET A 512 -12.85 -30.88 81.60
N ALA A 513 -11.57 -30.59 81.46
CA ALA A 513 -10.51 -31.54 81.82
C ALA A 513 -10.53 -31.91 83.31
N ARG A 514 -10.86 -30.96 84.21
CA ARG A 514 -11.10 -31.24 85.63
C ARG A 514 -12.30 -32.17 85.84
N LEU A 515 -13.36 -32.01 85.05
CA LEU A 515 -14.54 -32.88 85.11
C LEU A 515 -14.23 -34.28 84.58
N GLU A 516 -13.51 -34.41 83.46
CA GLU A 516 -13.12 -35.69 82.87
C GLU A 516 -12.10 -36.45 83.73
N GLY A 517 -11.09 -35.75 84.27
CA GLY A 517 -10.12 -36.35 85.19
C GLY A 517 -10.74 -36.83 86.51
N SER A 518 -11.82 -36.17 86.96
CA SER A 518 -12.61 -36.62 88.11
C SER A 518 -13.42 -37.89 87.85
N THR A 519 -13.71 -38.22 86.59
CA THR A 519 -14.49 -39.42 86.24
C THR A 519 -13.64 -40.68 86.01
N GLY A 520 -12.30 -40.58 86.03
CA GLY A 520 -11.38 -41.70 85.81
C GLY A 520 -10.80 -42.35 87.08
N VAL A 521 -11.21 -41.94 88.28
CA VAL A 521 -10.74 -42.51 89.57
C VAL A 521 -11.94 -43.08 90.35
N LEU A 522 -12.57 -44.10 89.79
CA LEU A 522 -13.43 -45.09 90.45
C LEU A 522 -13.28 -46.39 89.66
#